data_AF-A0A257MTW2-F1
#
_entry.id   AF-A0A257MTW2-F1
#
_cell.length_a   1.000
_cell.length_b   1.000
_cell.length_c   1.000
_cell.angle_alpha   90.00
_cell.angle_beta   90.00
_cell.angle_gamma   90.00
#
_symmetry.space_group_name_H-M   'P 1'
#
loop_
_entity.id
_entity.type
_entity.pdbx_description
1 polymer ?
#
loop_
_entity_poly.entity_id
_entity_poly.type
_entity_poly.pdbx_seq_one_letter_code
_entity_poly.pdbx_strand_id
1 'polypeptide(L)'
;MIPVGYMYKRVETKPDWLAAETVFDVYSLSACVSDDFADYIKYWKHNGYWLFNSPEIIREIAANENIDLLGTTLFYYEVYEYEFDKDSKKWLLFMPDPVDTNV
;
A
#
# COMPACT_ATOMS: atom_id res chain seq x y z
N MET A 1 -3.46 11.54 -12.56
CA MET A 1 -3.29 10.73 -11.34
C MET A 1 -4.64 10.11 -11.03
N ILE A 2 -4.69 8.80 -10.79
CA ILE A 2 -5.91 8.04 -10.52
C ILE A 2 -5.95 7.70 -9.03
N PRO A 3 -7.04 7.99 -8.29
CA PRO A 3 -7.20 7.56 -6.92
C PRO A 3 -7.24 6.02 -6.86
N VAL A 4 -6.38 5.41 -6.04
CA VAL A 4 -6.31 3.94 -5.93
C VAL A 4 -6.63 3.42 -4.54
N GLY A 5 -6.69 4.28 -3.53
CA GLY A 5 -7.24 3.94 -2.22
C GLY A 5 -6.34 4.33 -1.06
N TYR A 6 -6.51 3.62 0.04
CA TYR A 6 -5.95 3.92 1.34
C TYR A 6 -5.18 2.72 1.91
N MET A 7 -4.17 3.00 2.73
CA MET A 7 -3.46 1.97 3.52
C MET A 7 -2.87 2.59 4.79
N TYR A 8 -2.96 1.86 5.90
CA TYR A 8 -2.14 2.15 7.08
C TYR A 8 -0.75 1.50 6.91
N LYS A 9 0.30 2.31 6.98
CA LYS A 9 1.70 1.88 6.83
C LYS A 9 2.56 2.43 7.96
N ARG A 10 3.58 1.68 8.36
CA ARG A 10 4.61 2.21 9.26
C ARG A 10 5.54 3.13 8.48
N VAL A 11 5.90 4.26 9.08
CA VAL A 11 6.99 5.09 8.57
C VAL A 11 8.24 4.63 9.28
N GLU A 12 9.21 4.14 8.52
CA GLU A 12 10.42 3.57 9.08
C GLU A 12 11.57 4.55 8.93
N THR A 13 12.52 4.47 9.86
CA THR A 13 13.77 5.23 9.69
C THR A 13 14.62 4.63 8.57
N LYS A 14 15.49 5.45 8.00
CA LYS A 14 16.42 5.02 6.96
C LYS A 14 17.21 3.77 7.39
N PRO A 15 17.10 2.65 6.66
CA PRO A 15 17.87 1.46 6.99
C PRO A 15 19.37 1.66 6.73
N ASP A 16 20.22 0.89 7.42
CA ASP A 16 21.68 1.05 7.37
C ASP A 16 22.27 0.84 5.96
N TRP A 17 21.68 -0.07 5.19
CA TRP A 17 22.13 -0.38 3.83
C TRP A 17 21.85 0.74 2.82
N LEU A 18 20.97 1.70 3.14
CA LEU A 18 20.66 2.81 2.25
C LEU A 18 21.71 3.92 2.43
N ALA A 19 22.59 4.06 1.42
CA ALA A 19 23.65 5.07 1.35
C ALA A 19 23.11 6.46 0.97
N ALA A 20 22.16 6.97 1.76
CA ALA A 20 21.54 8.28 1.59
C ALA A 20 21.39 8.97 2.95
N GLU A 21 22.47 9.60 3.42
CA GLU A 21 22.58 10.14 4.80
C GLU A 21 21.54 11.20 5.15
N THR A 22 20.96 11.87 4.15
CA THR A 22 19.94 12.90 4.35
C THR A 22 18.51 12.37 4.33
N VAL A 23 18.32 11.06 4.20
CA VAL A 23 17.00 10.41 4.33
C VAL A 23 16.79 10.07 5.80
N PHE A 24 15.69 10.55 6.37
CA PHE A 24 15.33 10.28 7.76
C PHE A 24 14.15 9.30 7.83
N ASP A 25 13.15 9.53 6.98
CA ASP A 25 11.91 8.77 6.94
C ASP A 25 11.77 8.04 5.60
N VAL A 26 11.32 6.79 5.66
CA VAL A 26 11.02 5.95 4.50
C VAL A 26 9.52 5.70 4.46
N TYR A 27 8.92 6.17 3.36
CA TYR A 27 7.52 5.94 3.02
C TYR A 27 7.48 4.89 1.91
N SER A 28 7.33 3.62 2.28
CA SER A 28 7.25 2.52 1.33
C SER A 28 5.82 1.99 1.23
N LEU A 29 5.29 1.89 0.01
CA LEU A 29 4.02 1.18 -0.22
C LEU A 29 4.20 -0.33 -0.06
N SER A 30 5.31 -0.90 -0.56
CA SER A 30 5.62 -2.31 -0.36
C SER A 30 6.07 -2.58 1.07
N ALA A 31 6.00 -3.85 1.50
CA ALA A 31 6.44 -4.31 2.81
C ALA A 31 7.95 -4.55 2.93
N CYS A 32 8.78 -4.05 2.01
CA CYS A 32 10.22 -4.34 2.02
C CYS A 32 11.00 -3.61 3.12
N VAL A 33 10.51 -2.44 3.53
CA VAL A 33 11.13 -1.60 4.58
C VAL A 33 10.07 -1.26 5.60
N SER A 34 8.96 -0.67 5.15
CA SER A 34 7.80 -0.35 5.97
C SER A 34 6.85 -1.53 6.02
N ASP A 35 6.73 -2.20 7.16
CA ASP A 35 5.74 -3.28 7.32
C ASP A 35 4.31 -2.76 7.05
N ASP A 36 3.47 -3.65 6.52
CA ASP A 36 2.02 -3.43 6.46
C ASP A 36 1.41 -3.47 7.87
N PHE A 37 0.20 -2.92 8.04
CA PHE A 37 -0.50 -3.00 9.33
C PHE A 37 -0.82 -4.44 9.76
N ALA A 38 -0.91 -5.37 8.79
CA ALA A 38 -1.08 -6.80 8.96
C ALA A 38 -0.78 -7.53 7.64
N ASP A 39 -0.75 -8.88 7.68
CA ASP A 39 -0.89 -9.71 6.48
C ASP A 39 -2.32 -9.60 5.95
N TYR A 40 -2.60 -8.50 5.25
CA TYR A 40 -3.96 -8.06 4.94
C TYR A 40 -4.58 -8.80 3.75
N ILE A 41 -3.76 -9.47 2.93
CA ILE A 41 -4.18 -10.21 1.74
C ILE A 41 -5.19 -11.29 2.12
N LYS A 42 -5.01 -11.94 3.27
CA LYS A 42 -5.91 -13.00 3.75
C LYS A 42 -7.35 -12.55 3.99
N TYR A 43 -7.59 -11.25 4.15
CA TYR A 43 -8.92 -10.69 4.37
C TYR A 43 -9.69 -10.44 3.08
N TRP A 44 -8.99 -10.34 1.94
CA TRP A 44 -9.60 -10.09 0.63
C TRP A 44 -10.66 -8.97 0.68
N LYS A 45 -10.36 -7.83 1.33
CA LYS A 45 -11.24 -6.64 1.36
C LYS A 45 -10.59 -5.43 0.67
N HIS A 46 -9.58 -5.68 -0.15
CA HIS A 46 -8.91 -4.65 -0.95
C HIS A 46 -9.57 -4.56 -2.34
N ASN A 47 -9.32 -3.46 -3.05
CA ASN A 47 -9.69 -3.30 -4.45
C ASN A 47 -8.65 -3.94 -5.38
N GLY A 48 -8.87 -3.84 -6.69
CA GLY A 48 -7.95 -4.39 -7.70
C GLY A 48 -6.58 -3.69 -7.78
N TYR A 49 -6.37 -2.61 -7.05
CA TYR A 49 -5.04 -2.01 -6.83
C TYR A 49 -4.37 -2.49 -5.55
N TRP A 50 -4.94 -3.50 -4.88
CA TRP A 50 -4.44 -4.07 -3.63
C TRP A 50 -4.40 -3.06 -2.46
N LEU A 51 -5.26 -2.04 -2.53
CA LEU A 51 -5.47 -1.01 -1.51
C LEU A 51 -6.93 -1.01 -1.05
N PHE A 52 -7.25 -0.27 0.02
CA PHE A 52 -8.61 -0.22 0.54
C PHE A 52 -9.38 0.96 -0.03
N ASN A 53 -10.65 0.75 -0.36
CA ASN A 53 -11.53 1.83 -0.85
C ASN A 53 -11.82 2.88 0.23
N SER A 54 -11.71 2.52 1.51
CA SER A 54 -11.86 3.47 2.60
C SER A 54 -11.06 3.06 3.85
N PRO A 55 -10.65 4.02 4.70
CA PRO A 55 -9.98 3.73 5.97
C PRO A 55 -10.81 2.90 6.96
N GLU A 56 -12.14 2.98 6.88
CA GLU A 56 -13.08 2.25 7.73
C GLU A 56 -12.91 0.74 7.59
N ILE A 57 -12.67 0.24 6.37
CA ILE A 57 -12.45 -1.19 6.11
C ILE A 57 -11.24 -1.69 6.89
N ILE A 58 -10.15 -0.93 6.89
CA ILE A 58 -8.92 -1.28 7.61
C ILE A 58 -9.17 -1.31 9.12
N ARG A 59 -9.90 -0.31 9.64
CA ARG A 59 -10.24 -0.24 11.06
C ARG A 59 -11.16 -1.39 11.50
N GLU A 60 -12.09 -1.81 10.65
CA GLU A 60 -12.95 -2.97 10.92
C GLU A 60 -12.13 -4.26 11.00
N ILE A 61 -11.23 -4.49 10.03
CA ILE A 61 -10.29 -5.63 10.06
C ILE A 61 -9.48 -5.61 11.35
N ALA A 62 -8.89 -4.46 11.69
CA ALA A 62 -8.06 -4.33 12.86
C ALA A 62 -8.83 -4.61 14.16
N ALA A 63 -10.07 -4.13 14.27
CA ALA A 63 -10.93 -4.39 15.42
C ALA A 63 -11.33 -5.87 15.53
N ASN A 64 -11.73 -6.50 14.41
CA ASN A 64 -12.16 -7.90 14.40
C ASN A 64 -11.03 -8.88 14.73
N GLU A 65 -9.82 -8.53 14.31
CA GLU A 65 -8.64 -9.40 14.41
C GLU A 65 -7.71 -9.01 15.56
N ASN A 66 -8.10 -8.01 16.35
CA ASN A 66 -7.34 -7.46 17.46
C ASN A 66 -5.91 -7.02 17.05
N ILE A 67 -5.80 -6.36 15.89
CA ILE A 67 -4.57 -5.78 15.37
C ILE A 67 -4.41 -4.37 15.93
N ASP A 68 -3.23 -4.07 16.48
CA ASP A 68 -2.89 -2.73 16.93
C ASP A 68 -2.41 -1.86 15.74
N LEU A 69 -3.09 -0.74 15.53
CA LEU A 69 -2.72 0.25 14.52
C LEU A 69 -1.76 1.33 15.07
N LEU A 70 -1.39 1.28 16.36
CA LEU A 70 -0.44 2.22 16.95
C LEU A 70 0.90 2.20 16.19
N GLY A 71 1.42 3.39 15.88
CA GLY A 71 2.66 3.53 15.11
C GLY A 71 2.49 3.41 13.60
N THR A 72 1.27 3.18 13.10
CA THR A 72 0.96 3.28 11.67
C THR A 72 0.43 4.67 11.32
N THR A 73 0.67 5.09 10.07
CA THR A 73 0.14 6.33 9.47
C THR A 73 -0.82 5.96 8.35
N LEU A 74 -1.96 6.63 8.28
CA LEU A 74 -2.91 6.47 7.18
C LEU A 74 -2.41 7.25 5.96
N PHE A 75 -2.30 6.57 4.83
CA PHE A 75 -1.95 7.17 3.55
C PHE A 75 -3.10 7.05 2.56
N TYR A 76 -3.18 8.05 1.69
CA TYR A 76 -3.99 8.05 0.48
C TYR A 76 -3.04 7.96 -0.72
N TYR A 77 -3.36 7.07 -1.66
CA TYR A 77 -2.52 6.79 -2.81
C TYR A 77 -3.21 7.18 -4.10
N GLU A 78 -2.40 7.77 -4.98
CA GLU A 78 -2.74 7.96 -6.37
C GLU A 78 -1.63 7.35 -7.23
N VAL A 79 -2.03 6.84 -8.39
CA VAL A 79 -1.10 6.30 -9.38
C VAL A 79 -1.09 7.14 -10.64
N TYR A 80 0.02 7.08 -11.36
CA TYR A 80 0.07 7.60 -12.71
C TYR A 80 -0.73 6.69 -13.66
N GLU A 81 -1.27 7.27 -14.73
CA GLU A 81 -2.19 6.57 -15.65
C GLU A 81 -1.49 5.48 -16.48
N TYR A 82 -0.16 5.47 -16.48
CA TYR A 82 0.64 4.52 -17.23
C TYR A 82 1.68 3.83 -16.35
N GLU A 83 1.91 2.55 -16.61
CA GLU A 83 3.02 1.78 -16.07
C GLU A 83 4.02 1.44 -17.17
N PHE A 84 5.30 1.31 -16.82
CA PHE A 84 6.31 0.87 -17.75
C PHE A 84 6.44 -0.64 -17.73
N ASP A 85 6.03 -1.29 -18.81
CA ASP A 85 6.20 -2.73 -19.00
C ASP A 85 7.64 -3.05 -19.41
N LYS A 86 8.35 -3.78 -18.55
CA LYS A 86 9.78 -4.08 -18.72
C LYS A 86 10.03 -4.99 -19.92
N ASP A 87 9.07 -5.85 -20.27
CA ASP A 87 9.25 -6.86 -21.32
C ASP A 87 9.04 -6.25 -22.71
N SER A 88 7.94 -5.53 -22.93
CA SER A 88 7.65 -4.85 -24.18
C SER A 88 8.36 -3.50 -24.35
N LYS A 89 8.96 -2.95 -23.27
CA LYS A 89 9.61 -1.63 -23.23
C LYS A 89 8.67 -0.47 -23.59
N LYS A 90 7.39 -0.58 -23.21
CA LYS A 90 6.36 0.41 -23.51
C LYS A 90 5.68 0.88 -22.24
N TRP A 91 5.15 2.10 -22.32
CA TRP A 91 4.18 2.58 -21.35
C TRP A 91 2.80 2.03 -21.72
N LEU A 92 2.18 1.29 -20.81
CA LEU A 92 0.85 0.72 -20.95
C LEU A 92 -0.09 1.42 -19.97
N LEU A 93 -1.39 1.39 -20.23
CA LEU A 93 -2.37 1.87 -19.24
C LEU A 93 -2.25 1.02 -17.98
N PHE A 94 -2.11 1.66 -16.84
CA PHE A 94 -2.13 0.98 -15.56
C PHE A 94 -3.58 0.66 -15.20
N MET A 95 -3.88 -0.63 -15.06
CA MET A 95 -5.23 -1.13 -14.81
C MET A 95 -5.26 -1.93 -13.50
N PRO A 96 -6.38 -1.91 -12.76
CA PRO A 96 -6.52 -2.74 -11.58
C PRO A 96 -6.54 -4.23 -11.98
N ASP A 97 -6.11 -5.07 -11.07
CA ASP A 97 -6.30 -6.52 -11.16
C ASP A 97 -7.81 -6.82 -11.32
N PRO A 98 -8.21 -7.68 -12.27
CA PRO A 98 -9.62 -8.02 -12.48
C PRO A 98 -10.32 -8.67 -11.28
N VAL A 99 -9.58 -9.07 -10.25
CA VAL A 99 -10.14 -9.61 -9.02
C VAL A 99 -10.69 -8.48 -8.14
N ASP A 100 -12.00 -8.21 -8.23
CA ASP A 100 -12.69 -7.34 -7.28
C ASP A 100 -13.08 -8.13 -6.03
N THR A 101 -12.42 -7.86 -4.91
CA THR A 101 -12.68 -8.53 -3.63
C THR A 101 -13.52 -7.72 -2.65
N ASN A 102 -14.18 -6.64 -3.09
CA ASN A 102 -15.02 -5.82 -2.22
C ASN A 102 -16.38 -6.45 -1.84
N VAL A 103 -16.43 -7.76 -1.57
CA VAL A 103 -17.65 -8.50 -1.15
C VAL A 103 -17.93 -8.29 0.34
#